data_AF-A0A1H6Z1L4-F1
#
_entry.id   AF-A0A1H6Z1L4-F1
#
_cell.length_a   1.000
_cell.length_b   1.000
_cell.length_c   1.000
_cell.angle_alpha   90.00
_cell.angle_beta   90.00
_cell.angle_gamma   90.00
#
_symmetry.space_group_name_H-M   'P 1'
#
loop_
_entity.id
_entity.type
_entity.pdbx_description
1 polymer ?
#
loop_
_entity_poly.entity_id
_entity_poly.type
_entity_poly.pdbx_seq_one_letter_code
_entity_poly.pdbx_strand_id
1 'polypeptide(L)'
;MDFTLRPATVDDAEAMALMHVQSWKESYGRLLPPEFFEKQEAALPHRIERYRDFIAAGHTRLLAHDSEGHLVGLGAAGPGQDEDSPCERELFMLYTLERIHGRGVGQALVDALIGDGPAYLWVLDDNPRAQAFYRRNGFAPDGKRQLCDPSWFSLPEHRMVRP
;
A
#
# COMPACT_ATOMS: atom_id res chain seq x y z
N MET A 1 19.74 -3.99 8.03
CA MET A 1 18.61 -4.78 8.57
C MET A 1 18.24 -5.70 7.45
N ASP A 2 18.30 -6.98 7.73
CA ASP A 2 18.05 -7.98 6.71
C ASP A 2 16.55 -8.25 6.66
N PHE A 3 16.02 -8.36 5.46
CA PHE A 3 14.63 -8.70 5.22
C PHE A 3 14.56 -9.58 3.99
N THR A 4 13.45 -10.30 3.85
CA THR A 4 13.15 -11.13 2.68
C THR A 4 11.83 -10.72 2.08
N LEU A 5 11.73 -10.84 0.76
CA LEU A 5 10.50 -10.66 0.01
C LEU A 5 10.00 -12.01 -0.48
N ARG A 6 8.68 -12.24 -0.36
CA ARG A 6 8.02 -13.39 -0.98
C ARG A 6 6.59 -13.06 -1.41
N PRO A 7 6.03 -13.78 -2.39
CA PRO A 7 4.60 -13.73 -2.67
C PRO A 7 3.76 -14.11 -1.45
N ALA A 8 2.60 -13.47 -1.33
CA ALA A 8 1.59 -13.84 -0.34
C ALA A 8 0.90 -15.16 -0.72
N THR A 9 0.55 -15.96 0.28
CA THR A 9 -0.35 -17.12 0.17
C THR A 9 -1.65 -16.83 0.92
N VAL A 10 -2.68 -17.64 0.70
CA VAL A 10 -3.98 -17.47 1.38
C VAL A 10 -3.87 -17.57 2.91
N ASP A 11 -2.85 -18.26 3.41
CA ASP A 11 -2.56 -18.39 4.84
C ASP A 11 -2.03 -17.08 5.46
N ASP A 12 -1.48 -16.18 4.64
CA ASP A 12 -0.99 -14.87 5.09
C ASP A 12 -2.09 -13.84 5.32
N ALA A 13 -3.33 -14.11 4.86
CA ALA A 13 -4.40 -13.13 4.80
C ALA A 13 -4.69 -12.45 6.15
N GLU A 14 -4.62 -13.21 7.24
CA GLU A 14 -4.78 -12.67 8.60
C GLU A 14 -3.65 -11.72 9.00
N ALA A 15 -2.40 -12.16 8.86
CA ALA A 15 -1.23 -11.35 9.16
C ALA A 15 -1.20 -10.06 8.32
N MET A 16 -1.58 -10.15 7.04
CA MET A 16 -1.70 -9.00 6.14
C MET A 16 -2.76 -8.02 6.59
N ALA A 17 -3.94 -8.49 7.04
CA ALA A 17 -5.02 -7.63 7.50
C ALA A 17 -4.60 -6.85 8.75
N LEU A 18 -4.02 -7.55 9.73
CA LEU A 18 -3.52 -6.96 10.97
C LEU A 18 -2.42 -5.94 10.71
N MET A 19 -1.39 -6.31 9.94
CA MET A 19 -0.27 -5.41 9.62
C MET A 19 -0.75 -4.18 8.84
N HIS A 20 -1.68 -4.36 7.89
CA HIS A 20 -2.20 -3.23 7.11
C HIS A 20 -2.96 -2.23 8.01
N VAL A 21 -3.85 -2.70 8.89
CA VAL A 21 -4.56 -1.83 9.85
C VAL A 21 -3.57 -1.13 10.78
N GLN A 22 -2.55 -1.83 11.28
CA GLN A 22 -1.51 -1.23 12.09
C GLN A 22 -0.75 -0.13 11.34
N SER A 23 -0.37 -0.36 10.09
CA SER A 23 0.31 0.64 9.27
C SER A 23 -0.54 1.89 8.99
N TRP A 24 -1.87 1.74 8.93
CA TRP A 24 -2.79 2.88 8.83
C TRP A 24 -2.83 3.68 10.11
N LYS A 25 -2.88 3.04 11.28
CA LYS A 25 -2.80 3.74 12.56
C LYS A 25 -1.53 4.57 12.67
N GLU A 26 -0.40 3.98 12.32
CA GLU A 26 0.92 4.64 12.36
C GLU A 26 1.02 5.79 11.33
N SER A 27 0.46 5.61 10.13
CA SER A 27 0.57 6.63 9.06
C SER A 27 -0.47 7.74 9.16
N TYR A 28 -1.68 7.43 9.64
CA TYR A 28 -2.86 8.29 9.53
C TYR A 28 -3.51 8.61 10.88
N GLY A 29 -2.95 8.16 12.00
CA GLY A 29 -3.51 8.43 13.34
C GLY A 29 -3.64 9.91 13.70
N ARG A 30 -2.88 10.79 13.03
CA ARG A 30 -3.02 12.25 13.16
C ARG A 30 -4.13 12.87 12.30
N LEU A 31 -4.62 12.14 11.28
CA LEU A 31 -5.58 12.61 10.28
C LEU A 31 -6.98 12.08 10.53
N LEU A 32 -7.05 10.85 11.01
CA LEU A 32 -8.29 10.10 11.14
C LEU A 32 -8.60 9.90 12.63
N PRO A 33 -9.88 9.99 13.00
CA PRO A 33 -10.28 9.89 14.39
C PRO A 33 -10.21 8.41 14.86
N PRO A 34 -10.09 8.14 16.17
CA PRO A 34 -9.99 6.77 16.70
C PRO A 34 -11.07 5.81 16.19
N GLU A 35 -12.30 6.30 16.03
CA GLU A 35 -13.47 5.54 15.56
C GLU A 35 -13.28 4.99 14.14
N PHE A 36 -12.47 5.66 13.30
CA PHE A 36 -12.09 5.12 12.00
C PHE A 36 -11.35 3.79 12.18
N PHE A 37 -10.36 3.75 13.07
CA PHE A 37 -9.53 2.57 13.27
C PHE A 37 -10.27 1.45 13.99
N GLU A 38 -11.13 1.78 14.96
CA GLU A 38 -12.02 0.81 15.60
C GLU A 38 -12.92 0.13 14.55
N LYS A 39 -13.45 0.90 13.58
CA LYS A 39 -14.21 0.34 12.45
C LYS A 39 -13.35 -0.56 11.57
N GLN A 40 -12.08 -0.23 11.33
CA GLN A 40 -11.19 -1.10 10.55
C GLN A 40 -10.85 -2.40 11.30
N GLU A 41 -10.70 -2.35 12.62
CA GLU A 41 -10.51 -3.53 13.47
C GLU A 41 -11.75 -4.42 13.48
N ALA A 42 -12.94 -3.84 13.64
CA ALA A 42 -14.20 -4.57 13.57
C ALA A 42 -14.42 -5.23 12.19
N ALA A 43 -13.87 -4.62 11.13
CA ALA A 43 -13.94 -5.14 9.76
C ALA A 43 -12.84 -6.17 9.42
N LEU A 44 -11.97 -6.55 10.37
CA LEU A 44 -10.87 -7.49 10.13
C LEU A 44 -11.35 -8.81 9.50
N PRO A 45 -12.39 -9.51 9.99
CA PRO A 45 -12.83 -10.78 9.40
C PRO A 45 -13.15 -10.64 7.90
N HIS A 46 -13.87 -9.59 7.51
CA HIS A 46 -14.19 -9.33 6.11
C HIS A 46 -12.94 -9.00 5.27
N ARG A 47 -11.98 -8.25 5.84
CA ARG A 47 -10.73 -7.91 5.17
C ARG A 47 -9.83 -9.14 4.96
N ILE A 48 -9.84 -10.08 5.89
CA ILE A 48 -9.13 -11.36 5.79
C ILE A 48 -9.68 -12.17 4.61
N GLU A 49 -11.01 -12.35 4.54
CA GLU A 49 -11.63 -13.05 3.41
C GLU A 49 -11.31 -12.37 2.08
N ARG A 50 -11.40 -11.04 2.02
CA ARG A 50 -11.06 -10.30 0.81
C ARG A 50 -9.60 -10.49 0.37
N TYR A 51 -8.66 -10.61 1.32
CA TYR A 51 -7.29 -10.95 0.96
C TYR A 51 -7.15 -12.38 0.45
N ARG A 52 -7.86 -13.35 1.03
CA ARG A 52 -7.91 -14.72 0.51
C ARG A 52 -8.42 -14.73 -0.92
N ASP A 53 -9.51 -14.02 -1.19
CA ASP A 53 -10.11 -13.91 -2.52
C ASP A 53 -9.13 -13.31 -3.54
N PHE A 54 -8.47 -12.20 -3.18
CA PHE A 54 -7.49 -11.58 -4.07
C PHE A 54 -6.31 -12.51 -4.38
N ILE A 55 -5.80 -13.22 -3.38
CA ILE A 55 -4.67 -14.14 -3.57
C ILE A 55 -5.10 -15.35 -4.39
N ALA A 56 -6.28 -15.93 -4.11
CA ALA A 56 -6.83 -17.05 -4.85
C ALA A 56 -7.13 -16.71 -6.32
N ALA A 57 -7.54 -15.47 -6.61
CA ALA A 57 -7.72 -14.96 -7.96
C ALA A 57 -6.41 -14.59 -8.68
N GLY A 58 -5.24 -14.81 -8.04
CA GLY A 58 -3.93 -14.60 -8.66
C GLY A 58 -3.44 -13.16 -8.65
N HIS A 59 -4.06 -12.25 -7.88
CA HIS A 59 -3.58 -10.88 -7.77
C HIS A 59 -2.22 -10.83 -7.05
N THR A 60 -1.22 -10.25 -7.71
CA THR A 60 0.15 -10.17 -7.18
C THR A 60 0.22 -9.32 -5.93
N ARG A 61 0.69 -9.94 -4.84
CA ARG A 61 0.94 -9.30 -3.54
C ARG A 61 2.28 -9.79 -3.02
N LEU A 62 3.15 -8.85 -2.63
CA LEU A 62 4.46 -9.15 -2.05
C LEU A 62 4.46 -8.78 -0.58
N LEU A 63 5.11 -9.64 0.21
CA LEU A 63 5.27 -9.51 1.66
C LEU A 63 6.74 -9.37 2.00
N ALA A 64 7.05 -8.42 2.89
CA ALA A 64 8.37 -8.22 3.46
C ALA A 64 8.41 -8.75 4.89
N HIS A 65 9.34 -9.66 5.16
CA HIS A 65 9.57 -10.21 6.50
C HIS A 65 10.94 -9.78 7.01
N ASP A 66 11.04 -9.35 8.26
CA ASP A 66 12.32 -9.08 8.90
C ASP A 66 13.10 -10.37 9.23
N SER A 67 14.32 -10.23 9.74
CA SER A 67 15.20 -11.34 10.12
C SER A 67 14.61 -12.26 11.21
N GLU A 68 13.61 -11.80 11.95
CA GLU A 68 12.90 -12.58 12.98
C GLU A 68 11.65 -13.27 12.41
N GLY A 69 11.36 -13.06 11.12
CA GLY A 69 10.20 -13.64 10.45
C GLY A 69 8.91 -12.85 10.64
N HIS A 70 8.95 -11.64 11.20
CA HIS A 70 7.75 -10.81 11.34
C HIS A 70 7.42 -10.11 10.03
N LEU A 71 6.13 -10.10 9.67
CA LEU A 71 5.64 -9.30 8.55
C LEU A 71 5.77 -7.81 8.88
N VAL A 72 6.55 -7.09 8.08
CA VAL A 72 6.90 -5.67 8.30
C VAL A 72 6.51 -4.76 7.15
N GLY A 73 6.12 -5.31 6.01
CA GLY A 73 5.66 -4.56 4.86
C GLY A 73 4.90 -5.44 3.88
N LEU A 74 4.05 -4.80 3.09
CA LEU A 74 3.33 -5.45 2.01
C LEU A 74 3.04 -4.45 0.89
N GLY A 75 2.93 -4.96 -0.32
CA GLY A 75 2.53 -4.16 -1.48
C GLY A 75 1.82 -5.00 -2.53
N ALA A 76 1.07 -4.33 -3.41
CA ALA A 76 0.39 -4.97 -4.52
C ALA A 76 0.41 -4.02 -5.73
N ALA A 77 0.58 -4.61 -6.91
CA ALA A 77 0.53 -3.91 -8.18
C ALA A 77 -0.12 -4.81 -9.24
N GLY A 78 -0.68 -4.20 -10.28
CA GLY A 78 -1.41 -4.91 -11.32
C GLY A 78 -1.79 -4.00 -12.49
N PRO A 79 -2.68 -4.48 -13.39
CA PRO A 79 -3.21 -3.67 -14.46
C PRO A 79 -3.86 -2.38 -13.92
N GLY A 80 -3.70 -1.27 -14.64
CA GLY A 80 -4.38 -0.02 -14.33
C GLY A 80 -5.90 -0.19 -14.26
N GLN A 81 -6.51 0.37 -13.21
CA GLN A 81 -7.95 0.25 -12.94
C GLN A 81 -8.76 1.50 -13.35
N ASP A 82 -8.08 2.60 -13.67
CA ASP A 82 -8.73 3.86 -14.05
C ASP A 82 -9.12 3.84 -15.53
N GLU A 83 -10.28 4.38 -15.90
CA GLU A 83 -10.65 4.54 -17.32
C GLU A 83 -9.64 5.38 -18.10
N ASP A 84 -8.97 6.31 -17.43
CA ASP A 84 -7.91 7.18 -17.96
C ASP A 84 -6.52 6.83 -17.40
N SER A 85 -6.26 5.53 -17.14
CA SER A 85 -4.96 5.04 -16.70
C SER A 85 -3.83 5.58 -17.60
N PRO A 86 -2.83 6.27 -17.02
CA PRO A 86 -1.74 6.88 -17.80
C PRO A 86 -0.72 5.85 -18.30
N CYS A 87 -0.73 4.64 -17.73
CA CYS A 87 0.05 3.49 -18.18
C CYS A 87 -0.60 2.17 -17.71
N GLU A 88 -0.08 1.04 -18.19
CA GLU A 88 -0.67 -0.28 -17.94
C GLU A 88 -0.54 -0.77 -16.49
N ARG A 89 0.37 -0.19 -15.68
CA ARG A 89 0.71 -0.69 -14.34
C ARG A 89 0.34 0.30 -13.26
N GLU A 90 -0.43 -0.17 -12.29
CA GLU A 90 -0.75 0.58 -11.07
C GLU A 90 -0.13 -0.08 -9.84
N LEU A 91 0.46 0.73 -8.97
CA LEU A 91 0.84 0.32 -7.61
C LEU A 91 -0.33 0.61 -6.67
N PHE A 92 -1.22 -0.38 -6.51
CA PHE A 92 -2.45 -0.27 -5.71
C PHE A 92 -2.20 0.05 -4.24
N MET A 93 -1.12 -0.51 -3.69
CA MET A 93 -0.82 -0.36 -2.28
C MET A 93 0.66 -0.59 -1.99
N LEU A 94 1.16 0.18 -1.02
CA LEU A 94 2.48 0.02 -0.44
C LEU A 94 2.44 0.48 1.01
N TYR A 95 2.59 -0.46 1.94
CA TYR A 95 2.54 -0.19 3.36
C TYR A 95 3.70 -0.86 4.08
N THR A 96 4.23 -0.15 5.07
CA THR A 96 5.32 -0.59 5.93
C THR A 96 5.07 -0.15 7.35
N LEU A 97 5.52 -0.94 8.32
CA LEU A 97 5.48 -0.52 9.73
C LEU A 97 6.52 0.57 10.00
N GLU A 98 6.19 1.48 10.92
CA GLU A 98 6.99 2.66 11.22
C GLU A 98 8.41 2.29 11.67
N ARG A 99 8.54 1.22 12.47
CA ARG A 99 9.84 0.73 12.97
C ARG A 99 10.84 0.37 11.86
N ILE A 100 10.38 0.11 10.63
CA ILE A 100 11.25 -0.22 9.49
C ILE A 100 11.43 0.92 8.49
N HIS A 101 10.85 2.10 8.72
CA HIS A 101 11.04 3.25 7.83
C HIS A 101 12.52 3.60 7.65
N GLY A 102 12.91 3.93 6.42
CA GLY A 102 14.30 4.27 6.08
C GLY A 102 15.26 3.07 5.99
N ARG A 103 14.77 1.83 6.11
CA ARG A 103 15.60 0.61 6.08
C ARG A 103 15.59 -0.15 4.75
N GLY A 104 15.06 0.45 3.68
CA GLY A 104 15.06 -0.12 2.33
C GLY A 104 13.90 -1.04 1.97
N VAL A 105 13.07 -1.47 2.93
CA VAL A 105 11.92 -2.37 2.68
C VAL A 105 10.95 -1.81 1.64
N GLY A 106 10.56 -0.53 1.78
CA GLY A 106 9.65 0.11 0.82
C GLY A 106 10.24 0.19 -0.59
N GLN A 107 11.56 0.42 -0.70
CA GLN A 107 12.25 0.45 -1.99
C GLN A 107 12.22 -0.93 -2.66
N ALA A 108 12.62 -1.97 -1.92
CA ALA A 108 12.64 -3.32 -2.46
C ALA A 108 11.24 -3.83 -2.87
N LEU A 109 10.18 -3.42 -2.15
CA LEU A 109 8.80 -3.71 -2.56
C LEU A 109 8.43 -3.02 -3.88
N VAL A 110 8.79 -1.75 -4.06
CA VAL A 110 8.56 -1.02 -5.32
C VAL A 110 9.32 -1.68 -6.47
N ASP A 111 10.62 -1.94 -6.28
CA ASP A 111 11.47 -2.55 -7.30
C ASP A 111 10.91 -3.91 -7.73
N ALA A 112 10.47 -4.72 -6.78
CA ALA A 112 9.92 -6.05 -7.07
C ALA A 112 8.52 -6.02 -7.70
N LEU A 113 7.70 -5.00 -7.41
CA LEU A 113 6.32 -4.91 -7.90
C LEU A 113 6.22 -4.27 -9.28
N ILE A 114 7.03 -3.24 -9.54
CA ILE A 114 6.89 -2.39 -10.73
C ILE A 114 8.23 -2.11 -11.44
N GLY A 115 9.36 -2.59 -10.91
CA GLY A 115 10.69 -2.37 -11.49
C GLY A 115 10.98 -0.89 -11.75
N ASP A 116 11.65 -0.62 -12.87
CA ASP A 116 11.94 0.73 -13.37
C ASP A 116 10.97 1.21 -14.46
N GLY A 117 9.94 0.41 -14.77
CA GLY A 117 9.02 0.69 -15.87
C GLY A 117 7.95 1.75 -15.54
N PRO A 118 7.15 2.14 -16.55
CA PRO A 118 6.05 3.07 -16.36
C PRO A 118 5.05 2.54 -15.32
N ALA A 119 4.64 3.38 -14.38
CA ALA A 119 3.67 3.03 -13.36
C ALA A 119 2.95 4.27 -12.82
N TYR A 120 1.77 4.08 -12.23
CA TYR A 120 1.09 5.14 -11.49
C TYR A 120 0.55 4.66 -10.14
N LEU A 121 0.18 5.61 -9.28
CA LEU A 121 -0.42 5.37 -7.97
C LEU A 121 -1.24 6.57 -7.51
N TRP A 122 -2.12 6.33 -6.56
CA TRP A 122 -2.83 7.36 -5.80
C TRP A 122 -2.20 7.54 -4.41
N VAL A 123 -2.06 8.78 -3.98
CA VAL A 123 -1.50 9.12 -2.67
C VAL A 123 -2.28 10.25 -2.01
N LEU A 124 -2.56 10.11 -0.72
CA LEU A 124 -3.17 11.18 0.08
C LEU A 124 -2.33 12.46 0.01
N ASP A 125 -3.03 13.59 -0.12
CA ASP A 125 -2.39 14.92 -0.12
C ASP A 125 -1.62 15.19 1.17
N ASP A 126 -2.14 14.71 2.31
CA ASP A 126 -1.49 14.86 3.60
C ASP A 126 -0.64 13.64 3.98
N ASN A 127 0.16 13.15 3.02
CA ASN A 127 1.15 12.11 3.23
C ASN A 127 2.54 12.52 2.68
N PRO A 128 3.20 13.52 3.30
CA PRO A 128 4.46 14.07 2.78
C PRO A 128 5.58 13.03 2.72
N ARG A 129 5.59 12.05 3.64
CA ARG A 129 6.55 10.95 3.64
C ARG A 129 6.41 10.07 2.41
N ALA A 130 5.20 9.62 2.09
CA ALA A 130 4.95 8.79 0.92
C ALA A 130 5.22 9.58 -0.38
N GLN A 131 4.77 10.83 -0.47
CA GLN A 131 5.06 11.67 -1.62
C GLN A 131 6.57 11.87 -1.85
N ALA A 132 7.35 12.12 -0.80
CA ALA A 132 8.81 12.23 -0.93
C ALA A 132 9.47 10.90 -1.32
N PHE A 133 8.91 9.77 -0.87
CA PHE A 133 9.34 8.44 -1.30
C PHE A 133 9.06 8.21 -2.79
N TYR A 134 7.85 8.52 -3.26
CA TYR A 134 7.48 8.35 -4.67
C TYR A 134 8.23 9.31 -5.61
N ARG A 135 8.44 10.58 -5.22
CA ARG A 135 9.27 11.52 -5.99
C ARG A 135 10.70 11.02 -6.18
N ARG A 136 11.30 10.43 -5.14
CA ARG A 136 12.64 9.80 -5.26
C ARG A 136 12.65 8.59 -6.17
N ASN A 137 11.50 7.95 -6.37
CA ASN A 137 11.30 6.83 -7.29
C ASN A 137 10.88 7.28 -8.69
N GLY A 138 10.96 8.58 -9.02
CA GLY A 138 10.67 9.11 -10.35
C GLY A 138 9.20 9.43 -10.62
N PHE A 139 8.34 9.32 -9.61
CA PHE A 139 6.93 9.69 -9.76
C PHE A 139 6.72 11.21 -9.62
N ALA A 140 5.86 11.78 -10.45
CA ALA A 140 5.42 13.16 -10.37
C ALA A 140 3.89 13.27 -10.45
N PRO A 141 3.25 14.27 -9.82
CA PRO A 141 1.82 14.50 -9.98
C PRO A 141 1.45 14.76 -11.45
N ASP A 142 0.37 14.13 -11.95
CA ASP A 142 -0.15 14.35 -13.31
C ASP A 142 -1.30 15.39 -13.37
N GLY A 143 -1.69 15.92 -12.22
CA GLY A 143 -2.78 16.88 -12.06
C GLY A 143 -4.14 16.25 -11.73
N LYS A 144 -4.28 14.92 -11.75
CA LYS A 144 -5.51 14.22 -11.37
C LYS A 144 -5.64 14.12 -9.86
N ARG A 145 -6.84 14.40 -9.38
CA ARG A 145 -7.19 14.52 -7.96
C ARG A 145 -8.58 13.97 -7.75
N GLN A 146 -8.78 13.29 -6.63
CA GLN A 146 -10.08 12.80 -6.23
C GLN A 146 -10.22 12.81 -4.71
N LEU A 147 -11.42 12.48 -4.24
CA LEU A 147 -11.68 12.25 -2.84
C LEU A 147 -11.74 10.74 -2.63
N CYS A 148 -11.14 10.25 -1.56
CA CYS A 148 -11.34 8.88 -1.13
C CYS A 148 -12.83 8.61 -0.84
N ASP A 149 -13.19 7.33 -0.75
CA ASP A 149 -14.51 6.90 -0.33
C ASP A 149 -14.95 7.59 0.99
N PRO A 150 -16.25 7.87 1.22
CA PRO A 150 -16.70 8.50 2.46
C PRO A 150 -16.29 7.77 3.75
N SER A 151 -16.05 6.45 3.69
CA SER A 151 -15.49 5.70 4.81
C SER A 151 -14.09 6.15 5.22
N TRP A 152 -13.37 6.82 4.33
CA TRP A 152 -12.09 7.50 4.51
C TRP A 152 -12.23 9.01 4.68
N PHE A 153 -13.40 9.47 5.14
CA PHE A 153 -13.68 10.89 5.41
C PHE A 153 -13.48 11.79 4.19
N SER A 154 -13.58 11.21 2.99
CA SER A 154 -13.35 11.92 1.73
C SER A 154 -12.04 12.72 1.74
N LEU A 155 -10.99 12.15 2.33
CA LEU A 155 -9.66 12.75 2.30
C LEU A 155 -9.21 12.94 0.85
N PRO A 156 -8.58 14.07 0.51
CA PRO A 156 -8.13 14.31 -0.84
C PRO A 156 -6.86 13.50 -1.14
N GLU A 157 -6.83 12.93 -2.34
CA GLU A 157 -5.66 12.26 -2.91
C GLU A 157 -5.39 12.75 -4.32
N HIS A 158 -4.15 12.56 -4.77
CA HIS A 158 -3.74 12.87 -6.13
C HIS A 158 -2.97 11.72 -6.74
N ARG A 159 -3.07 11.62 -8.06
CA ARG A 159 -2.37 10.62 -8.84
C ARG A 159 -0.95 11.08 -9.11
N MET A 160 0.00 10.16 -8.96
CA MET A 160 1.38 10.35 -9.37
C MET A 160 1.76 9.30 -10.40
N VAL A 161 2.55 9.71 -11.39
CA VAL A 161 2.93 8.90 -12.55
C VAL A 161 4.44 8.90 -12.70
N ARG A 162 4.99 7.72 -13.00
CA ARG A 162 6.36 7.50 -13.47
C ARG A 162 6.26 7.04 -14.93
N PRO A 163 6.85 7.78 -15.89
CA PRO A 163 6.82 7.42 -17.31
C PRO A 163 7.77 6.26 -17.65
#